data_AF-A0A9P7MWZ0-F1
#
_entry.id   AF-A0A9P7MWZ0-F1
#
_cell.length_a   1.000
_cell.length_b   1.000
_cell.length_c   1.000
_cell.angle_alpha   90.00
_cell.angle_beta   90.00
_cell.angle_gamma   90.00
#
_symmetry.space_group_name_H-M   'P 1'
#
loop_
_entity.id
_entity.type
_entity.pdbx_description
1 polymer ?
#
loop_
_entity_poly.entity_id
_entity_poly.type
_entity_poly.pdbx_seq_one_letter_code
_entity_poly.pdbx_strand_id
1 'polypeptide(L)'
;METSTAQELTQNLLARAHSPDSVSRIYTEKIQHRTLHLRPSSPPPAALNARAARRRAREEKKAKTKIRPKPLSCRERRKLGVYDIPKQGQKYDIYKPLYDLWQGYAREILGTDIYRGGPEAAAKLASAELHGAQAEVVRSRCSGRVGIKGIIVRDRKFVFEIITEKKGLKMIPKEGTTFRIEVNPKTGDDAKPFVFDVLGDQFMHRSADRANRKFKQHFLPNL
;
A
#
# COMPACT_ATOMS: atom_id res chain seq x y z
N MET A 1 -50.54 -27.90 -38.01
CA MET A 1 -50.39 -29.37 -38.02
C MET A 1 -49.70 -29.93 -36.77
N GLU A 2 -49.15 -29.09 -35.87
CA GLU A 2 -48.48 -29.57 -34.63
C GLU A 2 -49.44 -30.03 -33.52
N THR A 3 -50.73 -29.72 -33.63
CA THR A 3 -51.70 -30.05 -32.57
C THR A 3 -52.00 -31.55 -32.51
N SER A 4 -52.07 -32.27 -33.63
CA SER A 4 -52.47 -33.70 -33.62
C SER A 4 -51.46 -34.61 -32.91
N THR A 5 -50.16 -34.36 -33.09
CA THR A 5 -49.08 -35.18 -32.51
C THR A 5 -49.06 -35.11 -30.98
N ALA A 6 -49.34 -33.95 -30.40
CA ALA A 6 -49.41 -33.78 -28.95
C ALA A 6 -50.65 -34.48 -28.34
N GLN A 7 -51.76 -34.53 -29.07
CA GLN A 7 -52.98 -35.22 -28.63
C GLN A 7 -52.76 -36.74 -28.62
N GLU A 8 -52.20 -37.28 -29.71
CA GLU A 8 -51.82 -38.70 -29.80
C GLU A 8 -50.83 -39.09 -28.70
N LEU A 9 -49.80 -38.27 -28.45
CA LEU A 9 -48.84 -38.51 -27.37
C LEU A 9 -49.52 -38.58 -25.99
N THR A 10 -50.43 -37.65 -25.72
CA THR A 10 -51.12 -37.59 -24.42
C THR A 10 -52.04 -38.79 -24.22
N GLN A 11 -52.78 -39.19 -25.25
CA GLN A 11 -53.64 -40.37 -25.21
C GLN A 11 -52.81 -41.67 -25.06
N ASN A 12 -51.67 -41.77 -25.75
CA ASN A 12 -50.74 -42.89 -25.60
C ASN A 12 -50.15 -42.99 -24.19
N LEU A 13 -49.89 -41.86 -23.52
CA LEU A 13 -49.45 -41.85 -22.13
C LEU A 13 -50.55 -42.32 -21.17
N LEU A 14 -51.79 -41.89 -21.37
CA LEU A 14 -52.93 -42.34 -20.56
C LEU A 14 -53.22 -43.84 -20.74
N ALA A 15 -53.07 -44.35 -21.95
CA ALA A 15 -53.29 -45.75 -22.29
C ALA A 15 -52.34 -46.73 -21.56
N ARG A 16 -51.22 -46.23 -21.01
CA ARG A 16 -50.33 -47.06 -20.18
C ARG A 16 -50.94 -47.46 -18.83
N ALA A 17 -51.91 -46.71 -18.33
CA ALA A 17 -52.47 -46.89 -16.99
C ALA A 17 -54.00 -47.10 -16.97
N HIS A 18 -54.70 -46.83 -18.08
CA HIS A 18 -56.15 -46.84 -18.15
C HIS A 18 -56.69 -47.59 -19.36
N SER A 19 -57.90 -48.15 -19.25
CA SER A 19 -58.61 -48.78 -20.36
C SER A 19 -58.91 -47.76 -21.48
N PRO A 20 -59.05 -48.18 -22.75
CA PRO A 20 -59.26 -47.25 -23.87
C PRO A 20 -60.46 -46.32 -23.67
N ASP A 21 -61.56 -46.82 -23.09
CA ASP A 21 -62.74 -46.00 -22.77
C ASP A 21 -62.48 -44.96 -21.66
N SER A 22 -61.63 -45.31 -20.69
CA SER A 22 -61.25 -44.37 -19.64
C SER A 22 -60.29 -43.29 -20.18
N VAL A 23 -59.40 -43.66 -21.10
CA VAL A 23 -58.46 -42.74 -21.76
C VAL A 23 -59.20 -41.66 -22.53
N SER A 24 -60.15 -42.06 -23.39
CA SER A 24 -60.95 -41.12 -24.17
C SER A 24 -61.72 -40.17 -23.26
N ARG A 25 -62.42 -40.71 -22.24
CA ARG A 25 -63.15 -39.88 -21.26
C ARG A 25 -62.26 -38.89 -20.52
N ILE A 26 -61.12 -39.34 -19.96
CA ILE A 26 -60.21 -38.47 -19.20
C ILE A 26 -59.62 -37.38 -20.11
N TYR A 27 -59.26 -37.73 -21.34
CA TYR A 27 -58.70 -36.79 -22.28
C TYR A 27 -59.70 -35.67 -22.63
N THR A 28 -60.92 -36.03 -23.01
CA THR A 28 -61.96 -35.08 -23.43
C THR A 28 -62.42 -34.21 -22.26
N GLU A 29 -62.70 -34.80 -21.09
CA GLU A 29 -63.27 -34.08 -19.95
C GLU A 29 -62.23 -33.24 -19.20
N LYS A 30 -61.02 -33.79 -18.96
CA LYS A 30 -60.08 -33.22 -17.99
C LYS A 30 -58.88 -32.51 -18.61
N ILE A 31 -58.57 -32.79 -19.88
CA ILE A 31 -57.32 -32.32 -20.51
C ILE A 31 -57.62 -31.39 -21.69
N GLN A 32 -58.44 -31.81 -22.65
CA GLN A 32 -58.63 -31.12 -23.93
C GLN A 32 -59.05 -29.65 -23.76
N HIS A 33 -59.91 -29.37 -22.79
CA HIS A 33 -60.44 -28.02 -22.55
C HIS A 33 -59.84 -27.34 -21.31
N ARG A 34 -58.86 -27.97 -20.65
CA ARG A 34 -58.22 -27.41 -19.45
C ARG A 34 -56.99 -26.60 -19.84
N THR A 35 -57.15 -25.29 -19.94
CA THR A 35 -56.03 -24.37 -20.17
C THR A 35 -55.15 -24.27 -18.91
N LEU A 36 -53.92 -24.79 -19.00
CA LEU A 36 -52.92 -24.59 -17.96
C LEU A 36 -52.28 -23.21 -18.16
N HIS A 37 -52.67 -22.26 -17.32
CA HIS A 37 -52.02 -20.96 -17.23
C HIS A 37 -50.65 -21.12 -16.57
N LEU A 38 -49.66 -21.58 -17.35
CA LEU A 38 -48.29 -21.67 -16.93
C LEU A 38 -47.74 -20.24 -16.81
N ARG A 39 -47.71 -19.70 -15.59
CA ARG A 39 -46.87 -18.53 -15.32
C ARG A 39 -45.41 -18.96 -15.54
N PRO A 40 -44.60 -18.22 -16.31
CA PRO A 40 -43.17 -18.48 -16.38
C PRO A 40 -42.56 -18.25 -14.99
N SER A 41 -42.48 -19.29 -14.16
CA SER A 41 -41.96 -19.20 -12.79
C SER A 41 -40.43 -19.33 -12.74
N SER A 42 -39.76 -18.73 -13.72
CA SER A 42 -38.33 -18.42 -13.66
C SER A 42 -38.04 -17.35 -14.70
N PRO A 43 -37.33 -16.26 -14.36
CA PRO A 43 -36.78 -15.39 -15.40
C PRO A 43 -35.94 -16.25 -16.37
N PRO A 44 -35.93 -15.90 -17.68
CA PRO A 44 -35.25 -16.71 -18.69
C PRO A 44 -33.79 -16.96 -18.30
N PRO A 45 -33.19 -18.09 -18.70
CA PRO A 45 -31.78 -18.44 -18.41
C PRO A 45 -30.78 -17.41 -18.99
N ALA A 46 -31.28 -16.38 -19.68
CA ALA A 46 -30.59 -15.28 -20.32
C ALA A 46 -30.15 -14.14 -19.40
N ALA A 47 -30.43 -14.18 -18.09
CA ALA A 47 -29.63 -13.41 -17.12
C ALA A 47 -28.30 -14.15 -16.89
N LEU A 48 -27.46 -14.27 -17.94
CA LEU A 48 -26.09 -14.81 -17.96
C LEU A 48 -25.74 -15.53 -16.66
N ASN A 49 -26.12 -16.82 -16.53
CA ASN A 49 -25.85 -17.71 -15.39
C ASN A 49 -24.89 -17.04 -14.41
N ALA A 50 -25.34 -16.52 -13.26
CA ALA A 50 -24.47 -15.71 -12.38
C ALA A 50 -23.15 -16.43 -12.02
N ARG A 51 -23.12 -17.76 -12.17
CA ARG A 51 -21.92 -18.61 -12.18
C ARG A 51 -20.97 -18.36 -13.37
N ALA A 52 -21.46 -18.30 -14.60
CA ALA A 52 -20.71 -17.96 -15.81
C ALA A 52 -20.13 -16.54 -15.77
N ALA A 53 -20.90 -15.54 -15.33
CA ALA A 53 -20.39 -14.18 -15.15
C ALA A 53 -19.23 -14.12 -14.14
N ARG A 54 -19.37 -14.80 -12.98
CA ARG A 54 -18.29 -14.96 -11.99
C ARG A 54 -17.08 -15.71 -12.55
N ARG A 55 -17.29 -16.73 -13.40
CA ARG A 55 -16.22 -17.47 -14.06
C ARG A 55 -15.43 -16.58 -15.02
N ARG A 56 -16.14 -15.83 -15.89
CA ARG A 56 -15.53 -14.89 -16.83
C ARG A 56 -14.71 -13.81 -16.11
N ALA A 57 -15.25 -13.22 -15.05
CA ALA A 57 -14.52 -12.23 -14.24
C ALA A 57 -13.24 -12.83 -13.59
N ARG A 58 -13.27 -14.09 -13.14
CA ARG A 58 -12.08 -14.79 -12.62
C ARG A 58 -11.05 -15.07 -13.72
N GLU A 59 -11.50 -15.50 -14.90
CA GLU A 59 -10.64 -15.77 -16.05
C GLU A 59 -9.99 -14.48 -16.58
N GLU A 60 -10.74 -13.39 -16.69
CA GLU A 60 -10.21 -12.06 -17.03
C GLU A 60 -9.21 -11.55 -15.99
N LYS A 61 -9.49 -11.73 -14.70
CA LYS A 61 -8.54 -11.39 -13.63
C LYS A 61 -7.26 -12.24 -13.73
N LYS A 62 -7.37 -13.54 -14.00
CA LYS A 62 -6.23 -14.45 -14.21
C LYS A 62 -5.41 -14.05 -15.45
N ALA A 63 -6.07 -13.71 -16.56
CA ALA A 63 -5.42 -13.25 -17.77
C ALA A 63 -4.63 -11.95 -17.52
N LYS A 64 -5.24 -10.97 -16.84
CA LYS A 64 -4.58 -9.72 -16.45
C LYS A 64 -3.38 -9.94 -15.53
N THR A 65 -3.45 -10.88 -14.59
CA THR A 65 -2.30 -11.22 -13.72
C THR A 65 -1.14 -11.89 -14.46
N LYS A 66 -1.36 -12.55 -15.60
CA LYS A 66 -0.29 -13.17 -16.40
C LYS A 66 0.52 -12.17 -17.23
N ILE A 67 -0.03 -10.99 -17.52
CA ILE A 67 0.64 -9.94 -18.31
C ILE A 67 1.79 -9.31 -17.53
N ARG A 68 1.65 -9.19 -16.20
CA ARG A 68 2.70 -8.62 -15.35
C ARG A 68 3.57 -9.74 -14.78
N PRO A 69 4.91 -9.60 -14.79
CA PRO A 69 5.76 -10.54 -14.08
C PRO A 69 5.35 -10.59 -12.62
N LYS A 70 5.41 -11.79 -12.02
CA LYS A 70 5.10 -11.96 -10.60
C LYS A 70 6.05 -11.07 -9.78
N PRO A 71 5.56 -10.31 -8.79
CA PRO A 71 6.44 -9.55 -7.93
C PRO A 71 7.40 -10.50 -7.22
N LEU A 72 8.66 -10.07 -7.07
CA LEU A 72 9.67 -10.82 -6.32
C LEU A 72 9.15 -11.13 -4.92
N SER A 73 9.25 -12.40 -4.53
CA SER A 73 9.01 -12.86 -3.16
C SER A 73 10.03 -12.26 -2.20
N CYS A 74 9.72 -12.29 -0.90
CA CYS A 74 10.65 -11.82 0.12
C CYS A 74 12.00 -12.57 0.08
N ARG A 75 11.99 -13.87 -0.24
CA ARG A 75 13.21 -14.68 -0.34
C ARG A 75 14.05 -14.28 -1.55
N GLU A 76 13.42 -14.03 -2.69
CA GLU A 76 14.11 -13.56 -3.90
C GLU A 76 14.70 -12.17 -3.70
N ARG A 77 13.96 -11.23 -3.09
CA ARG A 77 14.47 -9.87 -2.79
C ARG A 77 15.70 -9.89 -1.89
N ARG A 78 15.72 -10.76 -0.87
CA ARG A 78 16.88 -10.95 0.01
C ARG A 78 18.06 -11.56 -0.74
N LYS A 79 17.82 -12.57 -1.58
CA LYS A 79 18.87 -13.21 -2.40
C LYS A 79 19.50 -12.23 -3.38
N LEU A 80 18.69 -11.35 -3.99
CA LEU A 80 19.15 -10.30 -4.89
C LEU A 80 19.83 -9.12 -4.17
N GLY A 81 19.69 -9.00 -2.84
CA GLY A 81 20.22 -7.85 -2.11
C GLY A 81 19.63 -6.52 -2.60
N VAL A 82 18.37 -6.49 -3.04
CA VAL A 82 17.74 -5.31 -3.68
C VAL A 82 17.82 -4.06 -2.78
N TYR A 83 17.85 -4.28 -1.47
CA TYR A 83 17.92 -3.22 -0.48
C TYR A 83 19.34 -3.04 0.07
N ASP A 84 20.36 -3.71 -0.42
CA ASP A 84 21.70 -3.58 0.13
C ASP A 84 22.48 -2.55 -0.68
N ILE A 85 23.12 -1.62 0.01
CA ILE A 85 23.97 -0.63 -0.64
C ILE A 85 25.33 -1.29 -0.88
N PRO A 86 25.78 -1.47 -2.13
CA PRO A 86 27.06 -2.10 -2.42
C PRO A 86 28.21 -1.30 -1.80
N LYS A 87 29.30 -1.97 -1.43
CA LYS A 87 30.44 -1.32 -0.74
C LYS A 87 31.01 -0.13 -1.53
N GLN A 88 30.98 -0.20 -2.85
CA GLN A 88 31.42 0.87 -3.75
C GLN A 88 30.56 2.14 -3.59
N GLY A 89 29.27 1.97 -3.30
CA GLY A 89 28.32 3.05 -3.03
C GLY A 89 28.38 3.56 -1.60
N GLN A 90 29.10 2.91 -0.67
CA GLN A 90 29.23 3.35 0.72
C GLN A 90 30.36 4.38 0.90
N LYS A 91 30.47 5.33 -0.03
CA LYS A 91 31.44 6.43 0.05
C LYS A 91 30.69 7.72 0.36
N TYR A 92 31.21 8.49 1.32
CA TYR A 92 30.59 9.73 1.77
C TYR A 92 30.44 10.75 0.62
N ASP A 93 31.47 10.87 -0.22
CA ASP A 93 31.51 11.86 -1.32
C ASP A 93 30.37 11.69 -2.33
N ILE A 94 29.88 10.46 -2.52
CA ILE A 94 28.75 10.16 -3.41
C ILE A 94 27.46 10.83 -2.91
N TYR A 95 27.33 10.98 -1.59
CA TYR A 95 26.14 11.55 -0.94
C TYR A 95 26.25 13.04 -0.65
N LYS A 96 27.42 13.66 -0.84
CA LYS A 96 27.59 15.10 -0.62
C LYS A 96 26.63 15.95 -1.49
N PRO A 97 26.45 15.68 -2.80
CA PRO A 97 25.46 16.42 -3.60
C PRO A 97 24.02 16.22 -3.12
N LEU A 98 23.71 15.06 -2.52
CA LEU A 98 22.39 14.79 -1.94
C LEU A 98 22.14 15.67 -0.71
N TYR A 99 23.17 15.94 0.09
CA TYR A 99 23.09 16.89 1.20
C TYR A 99 22.87 18.32 0.70
N ASP A 100 23.57 18.75 -0.35
CA ASP A 100 23.39 20.09 -0.92
C ASP A 100 21.96 20.28 -1.47
N LEU A 101 21.43 19.25 -2.12
CA LEU A 101 20.03 19.21 -2.56
C LEU A 101 19.06 19.31 -1.37
N TRP A 102 19.31 18.54 -0.31
CA TRP A 102 18.47 18.53 0.88
C TRP A 102 18.50 19.89 1.60
N GLN A 103 19.65 20.57 1.65
CA GLN A 103 19.75 21.94 2.17
C GLN A 103 18.86 22.92 1.38
N GLY A 104 18.81 22.78 0.05
CA GLY A 104 17.91 23.56 -0.79
C GLY A 104 16.44 23.31 -0.47
N TYR A 105 16.05 22.05 -0.37
CA TYR A 105 14.71 21.60 -0.01
C TYR A 105 14.28 22.09 1.39
N ALA A 106 15.14 21.95 2.40
CA ALA A 106 14.87 22.38 3.76
C ALA A 106 14.68 23.91 3.85
N ARG A 107 15.50 24.68 3.11
CA ARG A 107 15.33 26.13 2.99
C ARG A 107 14.00 26.52 2.35
N GLU A 108 13.56 25.79 1.33
CA GLU A 108 12.28 26.06 0.67
C GLU A 108 11.09 25.77 1.59
N ILE A 109 11.11 24.65 2.31
CA ILE A 109 10.04 24.28 3.25
C ILE A 109 9.96 25.27 4.41
N LEU A 110 11.10 25.60 5.00
CA LEU A 110 11.14 26.48 6.16
C LEU A 110 10.84 27.92 5.76
N GLY A 111 11.27 28.38 4.57
CA GLY A 111 11.05 29.75 4.12
C GLY A 111 11.57 30.75 5.16
N THR A 112 10.68 31.60 5.69
CA THR A 112 10.98 32.55 6.78
C THR A 112 11.12 31.90 8.15
N ASP A 113 10.57 30.70 8.35
CA ASP A 113 10.57 30.01 9.63
C ASP A 113 11.97 29.55 10.03
N ILE A 114 12.91 29.51 9.09
CA ILE A 114 14.32 29.23 9.36
C ILE A 114 14.96 30.24 10.34
N TYR A 115 14.43 31.47 10.39
CA TYR A 115 14.94 32.52 11.27
C TYR A 115 14.19 32.63 12.60
N ARG A 116 12.94 32.16 12.64
CA ARG A 116 12.07 32.25 13.83
C ARG A 116 11.98 30.94 14.62
N GLY A 117 12.04 29.82 13.91
CA GLY A 117 11.70 28.50 14.46
C GLY A 117 10.24 28.42 14.90
N GLY A 118 9.99 27.62 15.94
CA GLY A 118 8.68 27.50 16.58
C GLY A 118 7.84 26.32 16.09
N PRO A 119 6.58 26.22 16.58
CA PRO A 119 5.70 25.08 16.33
C PRO A 119 5.36 24.86 14.85
N GLU A 120 5.25 25.93 14.06
CA GLU A 120 4.97 25.85 12.62
C GLU A 120 6.14 25.23 11.86
N ALA A 121 7.37 25.67 12.15
CA ALA A 121 8.60 25.08 11.63
C ALA A 121 8.69 23.59 12.00
N ALA A 122 8.40 23.26 13.27
CA ALA A 122 8.41 21.90 13.76
C ALA A 122 7.36 21.01 13.07
N ALA A 123 6.15 21.52 12.83
CA ALA A 123 5.10 20.79 12.12
C ALA A 123 5.49 20.47 10.67
N LYS A 124 6.08 21.45 9.96
CA LYS A 124 6.62 21.26 8.61
C LYS A 124 7.71 20.19 8.59
N LEU A 125 8.69 20.31 9.50
CA LEU A 125 9.80 19.36 9.62
C LEU A 125 9.37 17.96 10.07
N ALA A 126 8.32 17.82 10.87
CA ALA A 126 7.80 16.52 11.29
C ALA A 126 7.29 15.69 10.09
N SER A 127 6.71 16.35 9.10
CA SER A 127 6.27 15.73 7.84
C SER A 127 7.35 15.65 6.75
N ALA A 128 8.47 16.36 6.93
CA ALA A 128 9.49 16.50 5.92
C ALA A 128 10.31 15.22 5.70
N GLU A 129 10.92 15.17 4.52
CA GLU A 129 11.86 14.12 4.15
C GLU A 129 13.25 14.41 4.76
N LEU A 130 13.88 13.39 5.35
CA LEU A 130 15.21 13.52 5.97
C LEU A 130 16.29 12.72 5.23
N HIS A 131 15.98 12.07 4.11
CA HIS A 131 17.01 11.47 3.26
C HIS A 131 17.87 12.59 2.66
N GLY A 132 19.19 12.49 2.83
CA GLY A 132 20.13 13.54 2.46
C GLY A 132 20.45 14.53 3.58
N ALA A 133 19.68 14.56 4.66
CA ALA A 133 20.00 15.42 5.80
C ALA A 133 21.30 14.99 6.47
N GLN A 134 22.13 15.95 6.87
CA GLN A 134 23.25 15.67 7.76
C GLN A 134 22.72 15.62 9.20
N ALA A 135 22.92 14.49 9.86
CA ALA A 135 22.47 14.25 11.21
C ALA A 135 23.63 13.87 12.13
N GLU A 136 23.58 14.39 13.35
CA GLU A 136 24.50 14.08 14.43
C GLU A 136 23.74 13.48 15.61
N VAL A 137 24.25 12.39 16.17
CA VAL A 137 23.68 11.80 17.39
C VAL A 137 24.14 12.59 18.61
N VAL A 138 23.27 13.45 19.15
CA VAL A 138 23.58 14.25 20.35
C VAL A 138 23.30 13.48 21.63
N ARG A 139 22.24 12.67 21.64
CA ARG A 139 21.85 11.85 22.79
C ARG A 139 21.54 10.45 22.32
N SER A 140 22.00 9.45 23.07
CA SER A 140 21.63 8.05 22.87
C SER A 140 21.66 7.31 24.19
N ARG A 141 20.78 6.33 24.37
CA ARG A 141 20.89 5.34 25.45
C ARG A 141 22.24 4.59 25.43
N CYS A 142 22.85 4.46 24.25
CA CYS A 142 24.17 3.88 24.09
C CYS A 142 25.20 4.99 23.85
N SER A 143 26.02 5.28 24.86
CA SER A 143 27.04 6.33 24.83
C SER A 143 27.99 6.23 23.64
N GLY A 144 28.34 5.01 23.21
CA GLY A 144 29.23 4.78 22.05
C GLY A 144 28.67 5.24 20.71
N ARG A 145 27.38 5.62 20.63
CA ARG A 145 26.75 6.18 19.42
C ARG A 145 26.75 7.70 19.38
N VAL A 146 26.95 8.35 20.53
CA VAL A 146 26.96 9.81 20.64
C VAL A 146 28.14 10.37 19.84
N GLY A 147 27.91 11.47 19.13
CA GLY A 147 28.90 12.12 18.25
C GLY A 147 29.05 11.46 16.87
N ILE A 148 28.26 10.43 16.54
CA ILE A 148 28.23 9.95 15.15
C ILE A 148 27.55 11.01 14.29
N LYS A 149 28.32 11.62 13.38
CA LYS A 149 27.86 12.60 12.39
C LYS A 149 27.97 12.03 10.97
N GLY A 150 26.96 12.27 10.15
CA GLY A 150 26.98 11.88 8.73
C GLY A 150 25.67 12.16 8.01
N ILE A 151 25.58 11.75 6.75
CA ILE A 151 24.40 11.99 5.90
C ILE A 151 23.44 10.81 6.02
N ILE A 152 22.15 11.07 6.23
CA ILE A 152 21.11 10.04 6.24
C ILE A 152 20.92 9.52 4.81
N VAL A 153 21.32 8.29 4.57
CA VAL A 153 21.13 7.62 3.27
C VAL A 153 19.74 6.98 3.20
N ARG A 154 19.29 6.37 4.31
CA ARG A 154 17.98 5.71 4.36
C ARG A 154 17.25 5.98 5.66
N ASP A 155 15.98 6.30 5.50
CA ASP A 155 15.01 6.42 6.57
C ASP A 155 14.10 5.19 6.63
N ARG A 156 14.45 4.25 7.52
CA ARG A 156 13.59 3.10 7.80
C ARG A 156 12.70 3.38 9.00
N LYS A 157 11.71 2.53 9.20
CA LYS A 157 10.75 2.64 10.31
C LYS A 157 11.44 2.84 11.66
N PHE A 158 12.45 2.04 12.00
CA PHE A 158 13.06 2.05 13.33
C PHE A 158 14.53 2.50 13.35
N VAL A 159 15.15 2.65 12.19
CA VAL A 159 16.59 2.91 12.07
C VAL A 159 16.84 3.99 11.03
N PHE A 160 17.84 4.82 11.28
CA PHE A 160 18.48 5.62 10.24
C PHE A 160 19.75 4.92 9.79
N GLU A 161 19.98 4.89 8.49
CA GLU A 161 21.27 4.51 7.94
C GLU A 161 22.03 5.77 7.57
N ILE A 162 23.13 6.02 8.27
CA ILE A 162 23.94 7.23 8.16
C ILE A 162 25.29 6.87 7.57
N ILE A 163 25.68 7.54 6.48
CA ILE A 163 27.03 7.43 5.93
C ILE A 163 27.94 8.43 6.65
N THR A 164 28.95 7.90 7.33
CA THR A 164 29.96 8.71 8.03
C THR A 164 31.19 8.89 7.13
N GLU A 165 31.91 10.00 7.29
CA GLU A 165 33.13 10.27 6.52
C GLU A 165 34.22 9.22 6.76
N LYS A 166 34.40 8.81 8.02
CA LYS A 166 35.52 7.92 8.43
C LYS A 166 35.16 6.44 8.53
N LYS A 167 33.95 6.12 8.99
CA LYS A 167 33.59 4.76 9.44
C LYS A 167 32.58 4.06 8.50
N GLY A 168 32.33 4.64 7.32
CA GLY A 168 31.38 4.12 6.34
C GLY A 168 29.93 4.17 6.81
N LEU A 169 29.10 3.28 6.27
CA LEU A 169 27.66 3.22 6.54
C LEU A 169 27.40 2.65 7.96
N LYS A 170 26.61 3.37 8.76
CA LYS A 170 26.20 2.98 10.11
C LYS A 170 24.69 2.92 10.21
N MET A 171 24.17 1.86 10.81
CA MET A 171 22.76 1.76 11.16
C MET A 171 22.57 2.20 12.61
N ILE A 172 21.78 3.23 12.83
CA ILE A 172 21.52 3.80 14.15
C ILE A 172 20.03 3.63 14.45
N PRO A 173 19.66 2.94 15.55
CA PRO A 173 18.27 2.83 15.95
C PRO A 173 17.76 4.19 16.42
N LYS A 174 16.51 4.51 16.08
CA LYS A 174 15.84 5.74 16.46
C LYS A 174 15.40 5.72 17.92
N GLU A 175 15.09 4.53 18.45
CA GLU A 175 14.70 4.35 19.83
C GLU A 175 15.79 4.86 20.79
N GLY A 176 15.39 5.74 21.73
CA GLY A 176 16.26 6.33 22.74
C GLY A 176 17.40 7.15 22.14
N THR A 177 17.23 7.73 20.96
CA THR A 177 18.22 8.60 20.31
C THR A 177 17.62 9.94 19.90
N THR A 178 18.43 10.99 20.03
CA THR A 178 18.13 12.33 19.53
C THR A 178 19.14 12.70 18.46
N PHE A 179 18.64 13.08 17.29
CA PHE A 179 19.44 13.47 16.15
C PHE A 179 19.37 14.98 15.96
N ARG A 180 20.50 15.66 15.93
CA ARG A 180 20.61 17.07 15.58
C ARG A 180 20.82 17.22 14.09
N ILE A 181 20.05 18.10 13.47
CA ILE A 181 20.12 18.41 12.05
C ILE A 181 20.27 19.93 11.89
N GLU A 182 21.16 20.32 10.97
CA GLU A 182 21.53 21.71 10.72
C GLU A 182 21.08 22.12 9.31
N VAL A 183 20.48 23.29 9.19
CA VAL A 183 20.07 23.90 7.92
C VAL A 183 20.72 25.27 7.82
N ASN A 184 21.51 25.45 6.76
CA ASN A 184 22.19 26.70 6.51
C ASN A 184 21.23 27.68 5.82
N PRO A 185 21.00 28.89 6.37
CA PRO A 185 20.22 29.92 5.71
C PRO A 185 20.88 30.38 4.39
N LYS A 186 20.06 30.92 3.49
CA LYS A 186 20.52 31.34 2.14
C LYS A 186 21.22 32.72 2.14
N THR A 187 20.99 33.54 3.17
CA THR A 187 21.36 34.95 3.19
C THR A 187 22.71 35.14 3.88
N GLY A 188 23.79 35.12 3.09
CA GLY A 188 25.17 35.44 3.51
C GLY A 188 25.81 34.42 4.46
N ASP A 189 27.11 34.17 4.29
CA ASP A 189 27.88 33.18 5.06
C ASP A 189 27.95 33.45 6.58
N ASP A 190 27.45 34.60 7.05
CA ASP A 190 27.48 35.02 8.47
C ASP A 190 26.19 34.72 9.25
N ALA A 191 25.14 34.19 8.62
CA ALA A 191 23.89 33.87 9.31
C ALA A 191 23.98 32.53 10.06
N LYS A 192 23.66 32.56 11.36
CA LYS A 192 23.70 31.37 12.24
C LYS A 192 22.84 30.23 11.65
N PRO A 193 23.36 28.98 11.57
CA PRO A 193 22.59 27.87 11.05
C PRO A 193 21.37 27.60 11.92
N PHE A 194 20.25 27.26 11.27
CA PHE A 194 19.05 26.81 11.95
C PHE A 194 19.25 25.35 12.35
N VAL A 195 19.17 25.08 13.66
CA VAL A 195 19.44 23.76 14.23
C VAL A 195 18.17 23.24 14.89
N PHE A 196 17.80 22.01 14.59
CA PHE A 196 16.67 21.35 15.23
C PHE A 196 17.02 19.91 15.62
N ASP A 197 16.42 19.47 16.72
CA ASP A 197 16.63 18.14 17.27
C ASP A 197 15.41 17.26 16.96
N VAL A 198 15.66 16.10 16.34
CA VAL A 198 14.67 15.07 16.02
C VAL A 198 14.70 14.01 17.11
N LEU A 199 13.58 13.86 17.80
CA LEU A 199 13.38 12.82 18.81
C LEU A 199 13.08 11.49 18.12
N GLY A 200 14.04 10.57 18.14
CA GLY A 200 13.93 9.31 17.40
C GLY A 200 12.77 8.42 17.84
N ASP A 201 12.39 8.45 19.12
CA ASP A 201 11.23 7.71 19.65
C ASP A 201 9.92 8.09 18.93
N GLN A 202 9.74 9.37 18.62
CA GLN A 202 8.57 9.88 17.89
C GLN A 202 8.71 9.74 16.38
N PHE A 203 9.92 9.43 15.91
CA PHE A 203 10.27 9.32 14.50
C PHE A 203 10.34 7.87 14.00
N MET A 204 9.79 6.91 14.76
CA MET A 204 9.73 5.47 14.45
C MET A 204 8.70 5.10 13.36
N HIS A 205 8.66 5.91 12.30
CA HIS A 205 7.81 5.75 11.14
C HIS A 205 8.66 5.84 9.87
N ARG A 206 8.22 5.17 8.80
CA ARG A 206 8.83 5.38 7.48
C ARG A 206 8.53 6.80 7.02
N SER A 207 9.40 7.38 6.22
CA SER A 207 9.19 8.75 5.74
C SER A 207 7.83 8.95 5.04
N ALA A 208 7.49 8.06 4.10
CA ALA A 208 6.20 8.12 3.42
C ALA A 208 5.00 8.01 4.37
N ASP A 209 5.14 7.30 5.50
CA ASP A 209 4.08 7.15 6.49
C ASP A 209 3.96 8.42 7.37
N ARG A 210 4.99 9.27 7.47
CA ARG A 210 4.96 10.52 8.26
C ARG A 210 4.20 11.64 7.58
N ALA A 211 4.34 11.77 6.26
CA ALA A 211 3.74 12.87 5.51
C ALA A 211 2.21 12.99 5.73
N ASN A 212 1.53 11.85 5.90
CA ASN A 212 0.08 11.79 6.11
C ASN A 212 -0.32 11.63 7.58
N ARG A 213 0.66 11.62 8.51
CA ARG A 213 0.40 11.32 9.93
C ARG A 213 0.11 12.58 10.71
N LYS A 214 -0.97 12.54 11.49
CA LYS A 214 -1.23 13.52 12.56
C LYS A 214 -0.42 13.12 13.78
N PHE A 215 0.68 13.84 14.04
CA PHE A 215 1.47 13.64 15.25
C PHE A 215 0.67 14.06 16.48
N LYS A 216 0.66 13.21 17.51
CA LYS A 216 0.03 13.49 18.80
C LYS A 216 1.13 13.72 19.82
N GLN A 217 0.90 14.67 20.72
CA GLN A 217 1.83 14.90 21.82
C GLN A 217 1.77 13.70 22.77
N HIS A 218 2.92 13.07 22.98
CA HIS A 218 3.09 12.01 23.95
C HIS A 218 4.09 12.46 25.01
N PHE A 219 3.80 12.16 26.27
CA PHE A 219 4.76 12.34 27.35
C PHE A 219 5.93 11.36 27.15
N LEU A 220 7.15 11.89 27.20
CA LEU A 220 8.37 11.12 27.05
C LEU A 220 9.07 11.03 28.42
N PRO A 221 8.91 9.92 29.17
CA PRO A 221 9.46 9.82 30.53
C PRO A 221 10.99 9.77 30.56
N ASN A 222 11.61 9.38 29.44
CA ASN A 222 13.04 9.15 29.32
C ASN A 222 13.73 10.23 28.48
N LEU A 223 13.12 11.40 28.30
CA LEU A 223 13.73 12.53 27.60
C LEU A 223 14.35 13.50 28.61
#